data_AF-A0A1B6JJ81-F1
#
_entry.id   AF-A0A1B6JJ81-F1
#
_cell.length_a   1.000
_cell.length_b   1.000
_cell.length_c   1.000
_cell.angle_alpha   90.00
_cell.angle_beta   90.00
_cell.angle_gamma   90.00
#
_symmetry.space_group_name_H-M   'P 1'
#
loop_
_entity.id
_entity.type
_entity.pdbx_description
1 polymer ?
#
loop_
_entity_poly.entity_id
_entity_poly.type
_entity_poly.pdbx_seq_one_letter_code
_entity_poly.pdbx_strand_id
1 'polypeptide(L)'
;CALPISCADWIEFPWLAMNMAKIVEAAEVDEGGDGDECDDGGAQDIDPYELMVPVDILSKLPKDWQEKVEAKKWQERKEVLDALDQMMQGNPKLENGDYGDLVRALKKMVTKDSNVVVVALAAKCLGGIAGGLKKRFQPYATACIAGLLEKFREKKQSVVTALRDAVDAMYISTTLEAIQEDVIAALENKNPSVKAETAAFLARCFTKCTPVILNKKLLKAFSAVLLKTLNESDPTVRDSSAEALGTAMKVVGEKGISPFLTDIDNIKMTKIKEACDKAELQVKQPKVVAKKPAPAAERPASAKPSAGSTAPKPVKRPDGSATKKPAAGKVAAPKKATSSGASASTKNKAPVEREMSPEEVDEKAEAIFPPDLLSGLADSNWKNRLAAVEQFHQLL
;
A
#
# COMPACT_ATOMS: atom_id res chain seq x y z
N CYS A 1 -4.14 22.11 -0.85
CA CYS A 1 -2.79 22.59 -0.48
C CYS A 1 -1.78 21.52 -0.89
N ALA A 2 -1.37 21.56 -2.15
CA ALA A 2 -0.21 20.80 -2.62
C ALA A 2 1.03 21.67 -2.34
N LEU A 3 2.02 21.10 -1.67
CA LEU A 3 3.30 21.77 -1.43
C LEU A 3 4.22 21.56 -2.65
N PRO A 4 4.96 22.58 -3.12
CA PRO A 4 5.99 22.40 -4.13
C PRO A 4 7.25 21.83 -3.45
N ILE A 5 7.71 20.67 -3.92
CA ILE A 5 8.96 20.05 -3.49
C ILE A 5 10.11 20.82 -4.17
N SER A 6 10.96 21.46 -3.37
CA SER A 6 12.11 22.24 -3.84
C SER A 6 13.27 21.35 -4.29
N CYS A 7 14.08 21.84 -5.22
CA CYS A 7 15.26 21.18 -5.83
C CYS A 7 16.36 20.69 -4.84
N ALA A 8 16.18 20.81 -3.53
CA ALA A 8 17.15 20.35 -2.53
C ALA A 8 17.00 18.87 -2.11
N ASP A 9 15.85 18.23 -2.34
CA ASP A 9 15.61 16.81 -1.99
C ASP A 9 16.31 15.82 -2.94
N TRP A 10 17.04 16.31 -3.94
CA TRP A 10 17.59 15.53 -5.04
C TRP A 10 19.00 14.98 -4.76
N ILE A 11 19.61 15.35 -3.64
CA ILE A 11 20.97 14.94 -3.28
C ILE A 11 21.01 13.65 -2.43
N GLU A 12 19.92 13.28 -1.75
CA GLU A 12 19.88 12.06 -0.93
C GLU A 12 19.46 10.80 -1.69
N PHE A 13 18.94 10.92 -2.91
CA PHE A 13 18.57 9.79 -3.75
C PHE A 13 19.09 9.97 -5.18
N PRO A 14 20.36 9.59 -5.45
CA PRO A 14 20.92 9.61 -6.81
C PRO A 14 20.05 8.85 -7.83
N TRP A 15 19.32 7.83 -7.37
CA TRP A 15 18.35 7.06 -8.15
C TRP A 15 17.11 7.87 -8.56
N LEU A 16 16.60 8.76 -7.70
CA LEU A 16 15.41 9.57 -7.98
C LEU A 16 15.73 10.69 -8.99
N ALA A 17 16.90 11.31 -8.86
CA ALA A 17 17.40 12.33 -9.79
C ALA A 17 17.65 11.77 -11.20
N MET A 18 18.26 10.59 -11.30
CA MET A 18 18.55 9.93 -12.58
C MET A 18 17.28 9.40 -13.27
N ASN A 19 16.25 9.05 -12.49
CA ASN A 19 14.95 8.62 -13.00
C ASN A 19 14.14 9.81 -13.53
N MET A 20 14.18 10.97 -12.87
CA MET A 20 13.50 12.17 -13.35
C MET A 20 14.22 12.84 -14.52
N ALA A 21 15.56 12.82 -14.58
CA ALA A 21 16.30 13.30 -15.75
C ALA A 21 15.91 12.55 -17.04
N LYS A 22 15.67 11.23 -16.96
CA LYS A 22 15.17 10.43 -18.08
C LYS A 22 13.69 10.67 -18.40
N ILE A 23 12.88 11.06 -17.41
CA ILE A 23 11.47 11.43 -17.61
C ILE A 23 11.37 12.78 -18.34
N VAL A 24 12.27 13.73 -18.05
CA VAL A 24 12.32 15.03 -18.74
C VAL A 24 12.84 14.87 -20.18
N GLU A 25 13.86 14.03 -20.41
CA GLU A 25 14.39 13.75 -21.75
C GLU A 25 13.37 13.01 -22.66
N ALA A 26 12.45 12.23 -22.07
CA ALA A 26 11.36 11.57 -22.80
C ALA A 26 10.16 12.48 -23.11
N ALA A 27 10.08 13.68 -22.50
CA ALA A 27 8.96 14.60 -22.66
C ALA A 27 9.16 15.64 -23.79
N GLU A 28 10.34 15.72 -24.41
CA GLU A 28 10.64 16.69 -25.49
C GLU A 28 10.45 16.14 -26.92
N VAL A 29 9.74 15.01 -27.10
CA VAL A 29 9.40 14.51 -28.45
C VAL A 29 7.91 14.21 -28.55
N ASP A 30 7.21 15.12 -29.24
CA ASP A 30 6.13 14.90 -30.21
C ASP A 30 5.00 15.93 -30.05
N GLU A 31 5.09 17.01 -30.83
CA GLU A 31 4.05 18.01 -31.03
C GLU A 31 3.35 17.72 -32.36
N GLY A 32 2.06 17.36 -32.32
CA GLY A 32 1.14 17.57 -33.45
C GLY A 32 0.20 16.41 -33.80
N GLY A 33 -1.12 16.63 -33.63
CA GLY A 33 -2.14 15.89 -34.39
C GLY A 33 -3.49 15.68 -33.70
N ASP A 34 -4.41 16.62 -33.93
CA ASP A 34 -5.83 16.69 -33.54
C ASP A 34 -6.72 15.55 -34.10
N GLY A 35 -7.78 15.15 -33.36
CA GLY A 35 -8.87 14.31 -33.88
C GLY A 35 -9.70 13.49 -32.88
N ASP A 36 -10.53 14.18 -32.10
CA ASP A 36 -11.74 13.80 -31.34
C ASP A 36 -12.31 12.36 -31.42
N GLU A 37 -12.46 11.70 -30.27
CA GLU A 37 -13.68 10.94 -29.92
C GLU A 37 -13.82 10.84 -28.39
N CYS A 38 -14.98 11.26 -27.89
CA CYS A 38 -15.29 11.47 -26.48
C CYS A 38 -15.55 10.15 -25.72
N ASP A 39 -14.86 9.91 -24.60
CA ASP A 39 -15.36 9.02 -23.54
C ASP A 39 -14.92 9.49 -22.13
N ASP A 40 -15.79 9.20 -21.17
CA ASP A 40 -15.96 9.74 -19.82
C ASP A 40 -14.72 9.69 -18.90
N GLY A 41 -14.08 10.83 -18.67
CA GLY A 41 -14.02 11.46 -17.34
C GLY A 41 -13.43 10.71 -16.13
N GLY A 42 -12.40 9.88 -16.29
CA GLY A 42 -11.59 9.40 -15.17
C GLY A 42 -10.10 9.58 -15.45
N ALA A 43 -9.46 10.60 -14.85
CA ALA A 43 -8.01 10.73 -14.88
C ALA A 43 -7.39 9.45 -14.29
N GLN A 44 -6.90 8.57 -15.15
CA GLN A 44 -6.10 7.43 -14.73
C GLN A 44 -4.76 8.03 -14.30
N ASP A 45 -4.48 8.03 -12.99
CA ASP A 45 -3.13 8.18 -12.48
C ASP A 45 -2.30 7.03 -13.07
N ILE A 46 -1.59 7.30 -14.17
CA ILE A 46 -0.71 6.32 -14.82
C ILE A 46 0.42 6.03 -13.81
N ASP A 47 0.47 4.81 -13.26
CA ASP A 47 1.54 4.38 -12.34
C ASP A 47 2.88 4.56 -13.07
N PRO A 48 3.82 5.39 -12.58
CA PRO A 48 5.12 5.60 -13.20
C PRO A 48 5.88 4.30 -13.49
N TYR A 49 5.63 3.23 -12.72
CA TYR A 49 6.17 1.89 -12.99
C TYR A 49 5.70 1.29 -14.32
N GLU A 50 4.47 1.57 -14.74
CA GLU A 50 3.92 1.05 -15.99
C GLU A 50 4.59 1.66 -17.21
N LEU A 51 5.03 2.92 -17.11
CA LEU A 51 5.79 3.62 -18.16
C LEU A 51 7.26 3.20 -18.26
N MET A 52 7.80 2.51 -17.25
CA MET A 52 9.18 2.04 -17.30
C MET A 52 9.35 0.90 -18.30
N VAL A 53 10.50 0.87 -18.97
CA VAL A 53 10.89 -0.22 -19.87
C VAL A 53 11.29 -1.44 -19.03
N PRO A 54 10.66 -2.61 -19.21
CA PRO A 54 11.09 -3.85 -18.58
C PRO A 54 12.51 -4.22 -19.01
N VAL A 55 13.33 -4.69 -18.07
CA VAL A 55 14.71 -5.07 -18.34
C VAL A 55 14.93 -6.55 -18.07
N ASP A 56 15.45 -7.25 -19.07
CA ASP A 56 15.99 -8.60 -18.89
C ASP A 56 17.31 -8.53 -18.10
N ILE A 57 17.26 -9.04 -16.88
CA ILE A 57 18.44 -9.20 -16.02
C ILE A 57 19.03 -10.61 -16.13
N LEU A 58 18.28 -11.59 -16.63
CA LEU A 58 18.72 -12.98 -16.70
C LEU A 58 19.83 -13.14 -17.75
N SER A 59 19.71 -12.49 -18.91
CA SER A 59 20.79 -12.46 -19.92
C SER A 59 22.02 -11.67 -19.49
N LYS A 60 21.90 -10.82 -18.47
CA LYS A 60 23.01 -10.00 -17.92
C LYS A 60 23.74 -10.69 -16.77
N LEU A 61 23.24 -11.83 -16.29
CA LEU A 61 23.92 -12.59 -15.25
C LEU A 61 25.27 -13.13 -15.77
N PRO A 62 26.34 -13.07 -14.96
CA PRO A 62 27.59 -13.71 -15.30
C PRO A 62 27.41 -15.22 -15.55
N LYS A 63 28.12 -15.79 -16.53
CA LYS A 63 28.06 -17.24 -16.84
C LYS A 63 28.48 -18.12 -15.66
N ASP A 64 29.34 -17.58 -14.80
CA ASP A 64 29.85 -18.22 -13.59
C ASP A 64 29.01 -17.89 -12.34
N TRP A 65 27.83 -17.27 -12.49
CA TRP A 65 26.92 -16.92 -11.39
C TRP A 65 26.70 -18.09 -10.43
N GLN A 66 26.33 -19.26 -10.97
CA GLN A 66 25.97 -20.42 -10.18
C GLN A 66 27.15 -20.99 -9.37
N GLU A 67 28.36 -20.92 -9.93
CA GLU A 67 29.58 -21.32 -9.24
C GLU A 67 29.90 -20.34 -8.10
N LYS A 68 29.83 -19.04 -8.39
CA LYS A 68 30.19 -18.00 -7.43
C LYS A 68 29.24 -17.91 -6.24
N VAL A 69 27.93 -18.17 -6.41
CA VAL A 69 27.00 -18.21 -5.27
C VAL A 69 27.24 -19.40 -4.34
N GLU A 70 27.98 -20.43 -4.78
CA GLU A 70 28.39 -21.57 -3.97
C GLU A 70 29.86 -21.52 -3.52
N ALA A 71 30.56 -20.43 -3.84
CA ALA A 71 31.96 -20.24 -3.47
C ALA A 71 32.18 -20.39 -1.96
N LYS A 72 33.27 -21.05 -1.56
CA LYS A 72 33.60 -21.22 -0.12
C LYS A 72 33.87 -19.89 0.56
N LYS A 73 34.53 -18.96 -0.15
CA LYS A 73 34.86 -17.62 0.34
C LYS A 73 33.62 -16.73 0.29
N TRP A 74 33.16 -16.27 1.46
CA TRP A 74 31.92 -15.50 1.56
C TRP A 74 31.98 -14.15 0.82
N GLN A 75 33.18 -13.58 0.66
CA GLN A 75 33.38 -12.35 -0.10
C GLN A 75 33.04 -12.52 -1.58
N GLU A 76 33.37 -13.67 -2.18
CA GLU A 76 33.02 -13.95 -3.59
C GLU A 76 31.50 -14.06 -3.76
N ARG A 77 30.82 -14.70 -2.80
CA ARG A 77 29.35 -14.75 -2.76
C ARG A 77 28.75 -13.34 -2.62
N LYS A 78 29.35 -12.49 -1.77
CA LYS A 78 28.92 -11.10 -1.58
C LYS A 78 29.09 -10.28 -2.85
N GLU A 79 30.25 -10.34 -3.51
CA GLU A 79 30.53 -9.57 -4.73
C GLU A 79 29.50 -9.83 -5.83
N VAL A 80 29.11 -11.09 -5.97
CA VAL A 80 28.08 -11.50 -6.94
C VAL A 80 26.70 -10.97 -6.59
N LEU A 81 26.34 -10.99 -5.31
CA LEU A 81 25.08 -10.40 -4.86
C LEU A 81 25.09 -8.86 -4.96
N ASP A 82 26.21 -8.19 -4.71
CA ASP A 82 26.32 -6.72 -4.87
C ASP A 82 26.13 -6.33 -6.33
N ALA A 83 26.72 -7.10 -7.26
CA ALA A 83 26.53 -6.87 -8.69
C ALA A 83 25.06 -7.07 -9.11
N LEU A 84 24.38 -8.08 -8.55
CA LEU A 84 22.96 -8.30 -8.81
C LEU A 84 22.10 -7.15 -8.23
N ASP A 85 22.37 -6.74 -6.99
CA ASP A 85 21.68 -5.64 -6.32
C ASP A 85 21.82 -4.33 -7.11
N GLN A 86 23.04 -3.99 -7.52
CA GLN A 86 23.31 -2.80 -8.33
C GLN A 86 22.56 -2.84 -9.67
N MET A 87 22.47 -4.01 -10.31
CA MET A 87 21.72 -4.18 -11.55
C MET A 87 20.22 -3.91 -11.33
N MET A 88 19.62 -4.44 -10.25
CA MET A 88 18.21 -4.22 -9.94
C MET A 88 17.91 -2.77 -9.52
N GLN A 89 18.84 -2.09 -8.83
CA GLN A 89 18.69 -0.67 -8.51
C GLN A 89 18.59 0.19 -9.78
N GLY A 90 19.36 -0.12 -10.82
CA GLY A 90 19.25 0.57 -12.11
C GLY A 90 18.00 0.17 -12.92
N ASN A 91 17.33 -0.93 -12.57
CA ASN A 91 16.30 -1.58 -13.37
C ASN A 91 15.11 -2.06 -12.50
N PRO A 92 14.25 -1.14 -12.02
CA PRO A 92 13.18 -1.47 -11.09
C PRO A 92 12.04 -2.30 -11.70
N LYS A 93 11.88 -2.31 -13.03
CA LYS A 93 10.92 -3.17 -13.74
C LYS A 93 11.66 -4.26 -14.49
N LEU A 94 11.39 -5.52 -14.14
CA LEU A 94 12.06 -6.67 -14.73
C LEU A 94 11.24 -7.26 -15.87
N GLU A 95 11.89 -7.82 -16.88
CA GLU A 95 11.21 -8.57 -17.94
C GLU A 95 10.69 -9.93 -17.45
N ASN A 96 9.80 -10.55 -18.21
CA ASN A 96 9.38 -11.93 -17.95
C ASN A 96 10.54 -12.89 -18.25
N GLY A 97 10.67 -13.96 -17.46
CA GLY A 97 11.66 -14.99 -17.70
C GLY A 97 11.54 -16.15 -16.74
N ASP A 98 12.43 -17.14 -16.89
CA ASP A 98 12.55 -18.24 -15.93
C ASP A 98 13.50 -17.87 -14.80
N TYR A 99 12.91 -17.35 -13.72
CA TYR A 99 13.63 -16.96 -12.51
C TYR A 99 13.86 -18.13 -11.54
N GLY A 100 13.45 -19.36 -11.88
CA GLY A 100 13.39 -20.48 -10.94
C GLY A 100 14.74 -20.81 -10.28
N ASP A 101 15.80 -20.90 -11.07
CA ASP A 101 17.13 -21.22 -10.56
C ASP A 101 17.73 -20.08 -9.73
N LEU A 102 17.58 -18.84 -10.20
CA LEU A 102 18.02 -17.65 -9.48
C LEU A 102 17.34 -17.52 -8.12
N VAL A 103 16.01 -17.64 -8.08
CA VAL A 103 15.22 -17.56 -6.86
C VAL A 103 15.55 -18.70 -5.90
N ARG A 104 15.76 -19.92 -6.42
CA ARG A 104 16.17 -21.07 -5.59
C ARG A 104 17.55 -20.86 -4.97
N ALA A 105 18.51 -20.34 -5.73
CA ALA A 105 19.84 -20.02 -5.24
C ALA A 105 19.78 -18.94 -4.13
N LEU A 106 19.09 -17.83 -4.37
CA LEU A 106 18.94 -16.75 -3.39
C LEU A 106 18.22 -17.23 -2.12
N LYS A 107 17.13 -17.99 -2.24
CA LYS A 107 16.43 -18.60 -1.09
C LYS A 107 17.37 -19.52 -0.30
N LYS A 108 18.20 -20.33 -0.97
CA LYS A 108 19.20 -21.19 -0.32
C LYS A 108 20.21 -20.35 0.44
N MET A 109 20.72 -19.26 -0.13
CA MET A 109 21.65 -18.34 0.55
C MET A 109 21.00 -17.71 1.78
N VAL A 110 19.77 -17.19 1.68
CA VAL A 110 19.05 -16.62 2.83
C VAL A 110 18.89 -17.63 3.97
N THR A 111 18.53 -18.88 3.64
CA THR A 111 18.16 -19.88 4.65
C THR A 111 19.33 -20.70 5.19
N LYS A 112 20.42 -20.86 4.42
CA LYS A 112 21.52 -21.80 4.72
C LYS A 112 22.91 -21.15 4.78
N ASP A 113 23.09 -19.92 4.33
CA ASP A 113 24.41 -19.28 4.42
C ASP A 113 24.78 -18.99 5.88
N SER A 114 26.04 -19.26 6.22
CA SER A 114 26.58 -19.04 7.56
C SER A 114 26.98 -17.58 7.82
N ASN A 115 27.20 -16.79 6.76
CA ASN A 115 27.58 -15.39 6.87
C ASN A 115 26.36 -14.47 6.80
N VAL A 116 26.07 -13.78 7.90
CA VAL A 116 24.90 -12.90 8.02
C VAL A 116 24.90 -11.71 7.03
N VAL A 117 26.06 -11.27 6.54
CA VAL A 117 26.13 -10.21 5.51
C VAL A 117 25.62 -10.74 4.18
N VAL A 118 26.03 -11.96 3.81
CA VAL A 118 25.55 -12.63 2.61
C VAL A 118 24.06 -12.93 2.71
N VAL A 119 23.57 -13.37 3.88
CA VAL A 119 22.13 -13.56 4.13
C VAL A 119 21.34 -12.28 3.90
N ALA A 120 21.77 -11.15 4.48
CA ALA A 120 21.08 -9.86 4.33
C ALA A 120 21.03 -9.41 2.87
N LEU A 121 22.16 -9.52 2.16
CA LEU A 121 22.26 -9.11 0.77
C LEU A 121 21.47 -10.02 -0.18
N ALA A 122 21.45 -11.33 0.09
CA ALA A 122 20.62 -12.28 -0.65
C ALA A 122 19.12 -12.01 -0.42
N ALA A 123 18.72 -11.67 0.81
CA ALA A 123 17.34 -11.28 1.11
C ALA A 123 16.96 -9.99 0.37
N LYS A 124 17.84 -8.99 0.37
CA LYS A 124 17.67 -7.75 -0.39
C LYS A 124 17.51 -8.04 -1.89
N CYS A 125 18.37 -8.88 -2.47
CA CYS A 125 18.27 -9.26 -3.87
C CYS A 125 16.96 -9.97 -4.18
N LEU A 126 16.55 -10.91 -3.33
CA LEU A 126 15.34 -11.68 -3.49
C LEU A 126 14.09 -10.78 -3.38
N GLY A 127 14.11 -9.79 -2.49
CA GLY A 127 13.10 -8.73 -2.40
C GLY A 127 13.07 -7.85 -3.65
N GLY A 128 14.23 -7.48 -4.20
CA GLY A 128 14.35 -6.72 -5.45
C GLY A 128 13.73 -7.45 -6.63
N ILE A 129 13.97 -8.76 -6.78
CA ILE A 129 13.33 -9.58 -7.81
C ILE A 129 11.81 -9.63 -7.62
N ALA A 130 11.34 -9.85 -6.39
CA ALA A 130 9.91 -9.88 -6.09
C ALA A 130 9.23 -8.54 -6.41
N GLY A 131 9.85 -7.42 -6.02
CA GLY A 131 9.37 -6.08 -6.33
C GLY A 131 9.37 -5.77 -7.83
N GLY A 132 10.43 -6.17 -8.53
CA GLY A 132 10.59 -5.91 -9.96
C GLY A 132 9.72 -6.79 -10.87
N LEU A 133 9.31 -7.97 -10.41
CA LEU A 133 8.36 -8.84 -11.10
C LEU A 133 6.90 -8.59 -10.71
N LYS A 134 6.65 -8.00 -9.53
CA LYS A 134 5.33 -7.83 -8.91
C LYS A 134 4.54 -9.16 -8.96
N LYS A 135 3.36 -9.18 -9.60
CA LYS A 135 2.48 -10.36 -9.67
C LYS A 135 3.12 -11.58 -10.34
N ARG A 136 4.15 -11.38 -11.16
CA ARG A 136 4.85 -12.48 -11.87
C ARG A 136 5.74 -13.32 -10.96
N PHE A 137 6.01 -12.84 -9.74
CA PHE A 137 6.73 -13.63 -8.72
C PHE A 137 5.86 -14.71 -8.05
N GLN A 138 4.55 -14.76 -8.34
CA GLN A 138 3.59 -15.66 -7.70
C GLN A 138 4.03 -17.13 -7.59
N PRO A 139 4.65 -17.76 -8.63
CA PRO A 139 5.06 -19.17 -8.55
C PRO A 139 6.09 -19.47 -7.45
N TYR A 140 6.84 -18.45 -7.01
CA TYR A 140 7.91 -18.59 -6.03
C TYR A 140 7.52 -18.07 -4.64
N ALA A 141 6.47 -17.25 -4.56
CA ALA A 141 6.12 -16.45 -3.40
C ALA A 141 5.95 -17.27 -2.11
N THR A 142 5.04 -18.25 -2.10
CA THR A 142 4.73 -19.05 -0.90
C THR A 142 5.97 -19.76 -0.37
N ALA A 143 6.72 -20.43 -1.25
CA ALA A 143 7.91 -21.16 -0.85
C ALA A 143 9.01 -20.23 -0.29
N CYS A 144 9.19 -19.03 -0.85
CA CYS A 144 10.15 -18.05 -0.35
C CYS A 144 9.70 -17.44 0.98
N ILE A 145 8.44 -17.02 1.10
CA ILE A 145 7.88 -16.46 2.35
C ILE A 145 8.06 -17.46 3.50
N ALA A 146 7.70 -18.73 3.32
CA ALA A 146 7.88 -19.75 4.35
C ALA A 146 9.34 -19.86 4.83
N GLY A 147 10.29 -19.88 3.89
CA GLY A 147 11.72 -19.95 4.22
C GLY A 147 12.26 -18.69 4.91
N LEU A 148 11.76 -17.51 4.53
CA LEU A 148 12.17 -16.24 5.13
C LEU A 148 11.57 -16.05 6.53
N LEU A 149 10.32 -16.48 6.75
CA LEU A 149 9.69 -16.45 8.07
C LEU A 149 10.51 -17.22 9.11
N GLU A 150 10.97 -18.43 8.77
CA GLU A 150 11.87 -19.20 9.65
C GLU A 150 13.21 -18.50 9.91
N LYS A 151 13.66 -17.65 8.98
CA LYS A 151 14.95 -16.95 9.07
C LYS A 151 14.92 -15.72 9.99
N PHE A 152 13.74 -15.26 10.42
CA PHE A 152 13.59 -14.23 11.48
C PHE A 152 14.11 -14.65 12.86
N ARG A 153 14.70 -15.84 12.99
CA ARG A 153 15.56 -16.19 14.13
C ARG A 153 16.83 -15.32 14.23
N GLU A 154 17.26 -14.68 13.15
CA GLU A 154 18.35 -13.70 13.22
C GLU A 154 17.90 -12.42 13.91
N LYS A 155 18.75 -11.89 14.79
CA LYS A 155 18.46 -10.67 15.57
C LYS A 155 19.19 -9.42 15.10
N LYS A 156 20.15 -9.57 14.17
CA LYS A 156 20.92 -8.44 13.65
C LYS A 156 19.99 -7.55 12.81
N GLN A 157 19.82 -6.29 13.22
CA GLN A 157 18.84 -5.39 12.60
C GLN A 157 19.01 -5.28 11.08
N SER A 158 20.24 -5.24 10.57
CA SER A 158 20.49 -5.19 9.12
C SER A 158 19.92 -6.41 8.36
N VAL A 159 19.92 -7.59 9.00
CA VAL A 159 19.35 -8.81 8.42
C VAL A 159 17.83 -8.78 8.54
N VAL A 160 17.31 -8.41 9.72
CA VAL A 160 15.87 -8.34 9.99
C VAL A 160 15.18 -7.35 9.04
N THR A 161 15.76 -6.17 8.83
CA THR A 161 15.23 -5.18 7.87
C THR A 161 15.21 -5.75 6.45
N ALA A 162 16.30 -6.35 5.98
CA ALA A 162 16.33 -6.96 4.65
C ALA A 162 15.31 -8.10 4.47
N LEU A 163 15.08 -8.90 5.52
CA LEU A 163 14.05 -9.95 5.51
C LEU A 163 12.64 -9.36 5.46
N ARG A 164 12.35 -8.29 6.25
CA ARG A 164 11.07 -7.59 6.25
C ARG A 164 10.74 -7.03 4.87
N ASP A 165 11.68 -6.30 4.28
CA ASP A 165 11.50 -5.70 2.95
C ASP A 165 11.25 -6.79 1.90
N ALA A 166 11.97 -7.92 1.99
CA ALA A 166 11.81 -9.03 1.07
C ALA A 166 10.42 -9.71 1.21
N VAL A 167 9.97 -10.06 2.43
CA VAL A 167 8.65 -10.70 2.59
C VAL A 167 7.50 -9.75 2.22
N ASP A 168 7.66 -8.46 2.49
CA ASP A 168 6.66 -7.45 2.14
C ASP A 168 6.55 -7.26 0.61
N ALA A 169 7.67 -7.31 -0.11
CA ALA A 169 7.69 -7.29 -1.57
C ALA A 169 7.07 -8.57 -2.17
N MET A 170 7.39 -9.74 -1.60
CA MET A 170 6.80 -11.01 -2.04
C MET A 170 5.30 -11.07 -1.83
N TYR A 171 4.80 -10.50 -0.73
CA TYR A 171 3.38 -10.52 -0.42
C TYR A 171 2.51 -9.92 -1.53
N ILE A 172 3.02 -8.92 -2.27
CA ILE A 172 2.34 -8.30 -3.41
C ILE A 172 1.96 -9.34 -4.48
N SER A 173 2.74 -10.41 -4.61
CA SER A 173 2.54 -11.47 -5.61
C SER A 173 1.67 -12.64 -5.14
N THR A 174 1.21 -12.63 -3.89
CA THR A 174 0.41 -13.71 -3.31
C THR A 174 -0.84 -13.17 -2.58
N THR A 175 -1.51 -14.01 -1.81
CA THR A 175 -2.67 -13.66 -1.01
C THR A 175 -2.52 -14.18 0.41
N LEU A 176 -3.27 -13.59 1.34
CA LEU A 176 -3.30 -14.00 2.74
C LEU A 176 -3.74 -15.47 2.91
N GLU A 177 -4.67 -15.96 2.10
CA GLU A 177 -5.11 -17.36 2.13
C GLU A 177 -4.00 -18.32 1.69
N ALA A 178 -3.22 -17.95 0.67
CA ALA A 178 -2.15 -18.80 0.13
C ALA A 178 -0.96 -18.97 1.08
N ILE A 179 -0.77 -18.07 2.05
CA ILE A 179 0.31 -18.11 3.04
C ILE A 179 -0.18 -18.46 4.45
N GLN A 180 -1.47 -18.75 4.61
CA GLN A 180 -2.11 -18.90 5.92
C GLN A 180 -1.42 -19.96 6.77
N GLU A 181 -1.20 -21.15 6.22
CA GLU A 181 -0.62 -22.28 6.96
C GLU A 181 0.83 -22.01 7.38
N ASP A 182 1.64 -21.44 6.49
CA ASP A 182 3.03 -21.10 6.77
C ASP A 182 3.16 -20.02 7.86
N VAL A 183 2.29 -18.99 7.81
CA VAL A 183 2.26 -17.92 8.82
C VAL A 183 1.82 -18.47 10.18
N ILE A 184 0.80 -19.32 10.23
CA ILE A 184 0.35 -19.95 11.49
C ILE A 184 1.47 -20.82 12.06
N ALA A 185 2.12 -21.64 11.24
CA ALA A 185 3.24 -22.48 11.67
C ALA A 185 4.41 -21.63 12.22
N ALA A 186 4.71 -20.48 11.61
CA ALA A 186 5.75 -19.57 12.09
C ALA A 186 5.36 -18.86 13.40
N LEU A 187 4.09 -18.51 13.62
CA LEU A 187 3.59 -17.98 14.90
C LEU A 187 3.63 -19.01 16.05
N GLU A 188 3.59 -20.30 15.73
CA GLU A 188 3.74 -21.39 16.71
C GLU A 188 5.20 -21.83 16.91
N ASN A 189 6.16 -21.21 16.22
CA ASN A 189 7.58 -21.57 16.29
C ASN A 189 8.18 -21.36 17.70
N LYS A 190 9.02 -22.27 18.18
CA LYS A 190 9.67 -22.15 19.50
C LYS A 190 10.54 -20.89 19.71
N ASN A 191 10.95 -20.20 18.64
CA ASN A 191 11.80 -19.01 18.74
C ASN A 191 10.95 -17.71 18.86
N PRO A 192 11.05 -16.96 19.97
CA PRO A 192 10.28 -15.72 20.16
C PRO A 192 10.49 -14.68 19.04
N SER A 193 11.71 -14.54 18.50
CA SER A 193 11.97 -13.60 17.41
C SER A 193 11.21 -13.95 16.14
N VAL A 194 11.09 -15.25 15.82
CA VAL A 194 10.27 -15.70 14.68
C VAL A 194 8.80 -15.36 14.90
N LYS A 195 8.26 -15.60 16.10
CA LYS A 195 6.87 -15.25 16.43
C LYS A 195 6.61 -13.75 16.31
N ALA A 196 7.47 -12.93 16.91
CA ALA A 196 7.32 -11.48 16.91
C ALA A 196 7.35 -10.90 15.49
N GLU A 197 8.36 -11.27 14.69
CA GLU A 197 8.50 -10.78 13.31
C GLU A 197 7.37 -11.29 12.41
N THR A 198 6.90 -12.51 12.62
CA THR A 198 5.75 -13.06 11.88
C THR A 198 4.46 -12.31 12.22
N ALA A 199 4.23 -11.99 13.50
CA ALA A 199 3.08 -11.18 13.91
C ALA A 199 3.15 -9.76 13.33
N ALA A 200 4.35 -9.14 13.35
CA ALA A 200 4.57 -7.83 12.75
C ALA A 200 4.36 -7.85 11.21
N PHE A 201 4.83 -8.91 10.53
CA PHE A 201 4.56 -9.12 9.11
C PHE A 201 3.05 -9.24 8.83
N LEU A 202 2.34 -10.00 9.67
CA LEU A 202 0.90 -10.17 9.54
C LEU A 202 0.15 -8.85 9.75
N ALA A 203 0.57 -8.01 10.71
CA ALA A 203 0.04 -6.67 10.89
C ALA A 203 0.18 -5.83 9.60
N ARG A 204 1.38 -5.81 8.99
CA ARG A 204 1.63 -5.13 7.70
C ARG A 204 0.84 -5.73 6.54
N CYS A 205 0.55 -7.03 6.55
CA CYS A 205 -0.34 -7.64 5.56
C CYS A 205 -1.78 -7.17 5.73
N PHE A 206 -2.26 -7.05 6.98
CA PHE A 206 -3.62 -6.60 7.27
C PHE A 206 -3.88 -5.15 6.87
N THR A 207 -2.88 -4.26 6.88
CA THR A 207 -3.05 -2.89 6.37
C THR A 207 -3.44 -2.86 4.88
N LYS A 208 -3.14 -3.93 4.14
CA LYS A 208 -3.46 -4.12 2.72
C LYS A 208 -4.76 -4.91 2.50
N CYS A 209 -5.50 -5.24 3.56
CA CYS A 209 -6.71 -6.05 3.49
C CYS A 209 -7.99 -5.21 3.58
N THR A 210 -9.06 -5.75 2.98
CA THR A 210 -10.44 -5.33 3.24
C THR A 210 -11.15 -6.44 4.04
N PRO A 211 -12.35 -6.20 4.59
CA PRO A 211 -13.16 -7.26 5.21
C PRO A 211 -13.46 -8.45 4.28
N VAL A 212 -13.38 -8.27 2.96
CA VAL A 212 -13.56 -9.35 1.98
C VAL A 212 -12.33 -10.25 1.94
N ILE A 213 -11.13 -9.66 1.97
CA ILE A 213 -9.86 -10.40 2.00
C ILE A 213 -9.69 -11.05 3.37
N LEU A 214 -9.77 -10.27 4.46
CA LEU A 214 -9.74 -10.78 5.84
C LEU A 214 -11.14 -11.25 6.26
N ASN A 215 -11.65 -12.27 5.56
CA ASN A 215 -12.96 -12.83 5.82
C ASN A 215 -13.01 -13.57 7.18
N LYS A 216 -14.23 -13.99 7.58
CA LYS A 216 -14.48 -14.66 8.87
C LYS A 216 -13.63 -15.92 9.11
N LYS A 217 -13.31 -16.69 8.06
CA LYS A 217 -12.50 -17.92 8.16
C LYS A 217 -11.05 -17.57 8.51
N LEU A 218 -10.45 -16.66 7.75
CA LEU A 218 -9.08 -16.20 7.99
C LEU A 218 -8.95 -15.45 9.31
N LEU A 219 -9.89 -14.56 9.62
CA LEU A 219 -9.92 -13.83 10.88
C LEU A 219 -9.95 -14.79 12.08
N LYS A 220 -10.83 -15.81 12.05
CA LYS A 220 -10.87 -16.82 13.12
C LYS A 220 -9.54 -17.57 13.26
N ALA A 221 -8.92 -17.97 12.15
CA ALA A 221 -7.68 -18.72 12.16
C ALA A 221 -6.51 -17.89 12.74
N PHE A 222 -6.31 -16.68 12.26
CA PHE A 222 -5.25 -15.79 12.75
C PHE A 222 -5.50 -15.31 14.19
N SER A 223 -6.73 -14.92 14.53
CA SER A 223 -7.05 -14.53 15.91
C SER A 223 -6.78 -15.65 16.91
N ALA A 224 -7.10 -16.91 16.57
CA ALA A 224 -6.85 -18.04 17.46
C ALA A 224 -5.37 -18.20 17.83
N VAL A 225 -4.45 -18.09 16.86
CA VAL A 225 -3.00 -18.19 17.13
C VAL A 225 -2.44 -16.90 17.76
N LEU A 226 -2.91 -15.72 17.33
CA LEU A 226 -2.47 -14.44 17.88
C LEU A 226 -2.87 -14.26 19.35
N LEU A 227 -4.01 -14.82 19.77
CA LEU A 227 -4.38 -14.85 21.19
C LEU A 227 -3.43 -15.72 22.02
N LYS A 228 -2.91 -16.82 21.46
CA LYS A 228 -1.87 -17.62 22.15
C LYS A 228 -0.60 -16.79 22.31
N THR A 229 -0.14 -16.13 21.24
CA THR A 229 1.10 -15.35 21.26
C THR A 229 0.99 -14.06 22.09
N LEU A 230 -0.20 -13.49 22.24
CA LEU A 230 -0.48 -12.36 23.14
C LEU A 230 -0.27 -12.71 24.64
N ASN A 231 -0.25 -14.01 24.97
CA ASN A 231 -0.02 -14.52 26.32
C ASN A 231 1.39 -15.10 26.54
N GLU A 232 2.30 -14.93 25.58
CA GLU A 232 3.70 -15.37 25.70
C GLU A 232 4.48 -14.56 26.73
N SER A 233 5.57 -15.13 27.24
CA SER A 233 6.43 -14.48 28.25
C SER A 233 7.25 -13.33 27.67
N ASP A 234 7.59 -13.39 26.38
CA ASP A 234 8.35 -12.36 25.67
C ASP A 234 7.49 -11.12 25.37
N PRO A 235 7.89 -9.91 25.82
CA PRO A 235 7.11 -8.69 25.61
C PRO A 235 6.98 -8.31 24.13
N THR A 236 8.02 -8.51 23.32
CA THR A 236 8.01 -8.16 21.90
C THR A 236 7.03 -9.03 21.12
N VAL A 237 6.92 -10.32 21.48
CA VAL A 237 5.90 -11.22 20.90
C VAL A 237 4.50 -10.73 21.25
N ARG A 238 4.26 -10.36 22.52
CA ARG A 238 2.94 -9.85 22.95
C ARG A 238 2.57 -8.56 22.23
N ASP A 239 3.49 -7.61 22.17
CA ASP A 239 3.23 -6.29 21.58
C ASP A 239 3.00 -6.41 20.06
N SER A 240 3.79 -7.24 19.36
CA SER A 240 3.58 -7.50 17.92
C SER A 240 2.25 -8.22 17.66
N SER A 241 1.83 -9.11 18.58
CA SER A 241 0.53 -9.79 18.48
C SER A 241 -0.64 -8.83 18.72
N ALA A 242 -0.50 -7.91 19.67
CA ALA A 242 -1.48 -6.85 19.91
C ALA A 242 -1.58 -5.92 18.70
N GLU A 243 -0.46 -5.59 18.06
CA GLU A 243 -0.43 -4.80 16.82
C GLU A 243 -1.17 -5.48 15.67
N ALA A 244 -0.92 -6.78 15.46
CA ALA A 244 -1.62 -7.56 14.45
C ALA A 244 -3.13 -7.64 14.72
N LEU A 245 -3.55 -7.91 15.97
CA LEU A 245 -4.95 -7.94 16.35
C LEU A 245 -5.62 -6.57 16.24
N GLY A 246 -4.92 -5.50 16.61
CA GLY A 246 -5.40 -4.12 16.49
C GLY A 246 -5.58 -3.71 15.03
N THR A 247 -4.63 -4.07 14.17
CA THR A 247 -4.75 -3.83 12.73
C THR A 247 -5.89 -4.63 12.13
N ALA A 248 -6.07 -5.90 12.53
CA ALA A 248 -7.24 -6.69 12.12
C ALA A 248 -8.56 -6.05 12.58
N MET A 249 -8.61 -5.56 13.83
CA MET A 249 -9.76 -4.82 14.36
C MET A 249 -10.07 -3.57 13.54
N LYS A 250 -9.05 -2.83 13.09
CA LYS A 250 -9.21 -1.68 12.21
C LYS A 250 -9.81 -2.06 10.85
N VAL A 251 -9.43 -3.23 10.31
CA VAL A 251 -9.96 -3.74 9.02
C VAL A 251 -11.42 -4.17 9.12
N VAL A 252 -11.78 -5.02 10.09
CA VAL A 252 -13.13 -5.64 10.17
C VAL A 252 -14.09 -4.92 11.11
N GLY A 253 -13.60 -3.93 11.85
CA GLY A 253 -14.33 -3.21 12.90
C GLY A 253 -14.43 -3.98 14.22
N GLU A 254 -14.64 -3.25 15.32
CA GLU A 254 -14.73 -3.81 16.68
C GLU A 254 -15.77 -4.95 16.75
N LYS A 255 -16.99 -4.70 16.27
CA LYS A 255 -18.06 -5.72 16.26
C LYS A 255 -17.72 -6.97 15.45
N GLY A 256 -16.90 -6.83 14.41
CA GLY A 256 -16.49 -7.93 13.54
C GLY A 256 -15.48 -8.86 14.21
N ILE A 257 -14.55 -8.29 14.99
CA ILE A 257 -13.48 -9.05 15.65
C ILE A 257 -13.86 -9.53 17.06
N SER A 258 -14.74 -8.82 17.80
CA SER A 258 -15.10 -9.16 19.19
C SER A 258 -15.43 -10.65 19.43
N PRO A 259 -16.17 -11.36 18.55
CA PRO A 259 -16.47 -12.78 18.76
C PRO A 259 -15.24 -13.70 18.78
N PHE A 260 -14.09 -13.21 18.29
CA PHE A 260 -12.84 -13.96 18.20
C PHE A 260 -11.82 -13.52 19.27
N LEU A 261 -12.11 -12.47 20.04
CA LEU A 261 -11.26 -11.93 21.10
C LEU A 261 -11.78 -12.41 22.47
N THR A 262 -11.78 -13.72 22.69
CA THR A 262 -12.22 -14.33 23.95
C THR A 262 -11.11 -14.31 24.99
N ASP A 263 -11.48 -14.27 26.28
CA ASP A 263 -10.56 -14.43 27.41
C ASP A 263 -9.39 -13.43 27.47
N ILE A 264 -9.60 -12.22 26.94
CA ILE A 264 -8.63 -11.12 27.00
C ILE A 264 -8.93 -10.24 28.22
N ASP A 265 -7.92 -9.99 29.04
CA ASP A 265 -8.01 -9.03 30.13
C ASP A 265 -8.05 -7.57 29.62
N ASN A 266 -8.49 -6.66 30.49
CA ASN A 266 -8.68 -5.26 30.09
C ASN A 266 -7.38 -4.58 29.62
N ILE A 267 -6.22 -4.95 30.16
CA ILE A 267 -4.92 -4.34 29.81
C ILE A 267 -4.55 -4.71 28.38
N LYS A 268 -4.65 -6.00 28.03
CA LYS A 268 -4.40 -6.48 26.67
C LYS A 268 -5.41 -5.91 25.67
N MET A 269 -6.68 -5.81 26.04
CA MET A 269 -7.70 -5.22 25.19
C MET A 269 -7.41 -3.74 24.90
N THR A 270 -6.97 -2.96 25.90
CA THR A 270 -6.55 -1.57 25.71
C THR A 270 -5.40 -1.47 24.70
N LYS A 271 -4.37 -2.31 24.82
CA LYS A 271 -3.26 -2.33 23.84
C LYS A 271 -3.70 -2.64 22.41
N ILE A 272 -4.64 -3.58 22.25
CA ILE A 272 -5.22 -3.90 20.93
C ILE A 272 -5.96 -2.69 20.37
N LYS A 273 -6.71 -1.95 21.20
CA LYS A 273 -7.43 -0.73 20.79
C LYS A 273 -6.47 0.40 20.43
N GLU A 274 -5.44 0.64 21.23
CA GLU A 274 -4.38 1.61 20.91
C GLU A 274 -3.70 1.30 19.57
N ALA A 275 -3.40 0.02 19.32
CA ALA A 275 -2.86 -0.42 18.03
C ALA A 275 -3.86 -0.24 16.88
N CYS A 276 -5.16 -0.48 17.11
CA CYS A 276 -6.22 -0.23 16.13
C CYS A 276 -6.34 1.26 15.77
N ASP A 277 -6.16 2.14 16.75
CA ASP A 277 -6.20 3.58 16.55
C ASP A 277 -4.98 4.07 15.75
N LYS A 278 -3.79 3.55 16.08
CA LYS A 278 -2.54 3.84 15.37
C LYS A 278 -2.47 3.23 13.96
N ALA A 279 -3.17 2.12 13.71
CA ALA A 279 -3.10 1.43 12.44
C ALA A 279 -3.69 2.26 11.29
N GLU A 280 -2.87 2.49 10.26
CA GLU A 280 -3.24 3.12 9.01
C GLU A 280 -3.36 2.07 7.91
N LEU A 281 -4.47 2.10 7.17
CA LEU A 281 -4.74 1.13 6.11
C LEU A 281 -4.31 1.69 4.76
N GLN A 282 -3.61 0.86 3.99
CA GLN A 282 -3.13 1.19 2.66
C GLN A 282 -4.21 0.98 1.58
N VAL A 283 -5.34 0.36 1.93
CA VAL A 283 -6.48 0.18 1.04
C VAL A 283 -7.64 1.06 1.51
N LYS A 284 -8.24 1.80 0.57
CA LYS A 284 -9.48 2.55 0.82
C LYS A 284 -10.55 1.55 1.24
N GLN A 285 -10.96 1.59 2.52
CA GLN A 285 -12.03 0.71 2.98
C GLN A 285 -13.32 1.04 2.23
N PRO A 286 -14.10 0.03 1.80
CA PRO A 286 -15.48 0.29 1.39
C PRO A 286 -16.18 0.95 2.58
N LYS A 287 -16.60 2.20 2.41
CA LYS A 287 -17.20 3.02 3.46
C LYS A 287 -18.35 2.23 4.06
N VAL A 288 -18.15 1.66 5.25
CA VAL A 288 -19.24 1.09 6.01
C VAL A 288 -20.10 2.30 6.32
N VAL A 289 -21.22 2.43 5.61
CA VAL A 289 -22.26 3.39 5.96
C VAL A 289 -22.73 2.95 7.34
N ALA A 290 -22.12 3.51 8.37
CA ALA A 290 -22.71 3.57 9.67
C ALA A 290 -24.07 4.21 9.41
N LYS A 291 -25.14 3.40 9.44
CA LYS A 291 -26.49 3.92 9.50
C LYS A 291 -26.50 4.78 10.75
N LYS A 292 -26.37 6.09 10.56
CA LYS A 292 -26.69 7.11 11.55
C LYS A 292 -28.03 6.65 12.15
N PRO A 293 -28.15 6.49 13.48
CA PRO A 293 -29.42 6.17 14.08
C PRO A 293 -30.41 7.22 13.56
N ALA A 294 -31.48 6.77 12.90
CA ALA A 294 -32.56 7.65 12.53
C ALA A 294 -32.98 8.38 13.82
N PRO A 295 -33.10 9.72 13.81
CA PRO A 295 -33.61 10.43 14.98
C PRO A 295 -34.98 9.84 15.31
N ALA A 296 -35.16 9.48 16.58
CA ALA A 296 -36.38 8.92 17.10
C ALA A 296 -37.53 9.88 16.76
N ALA A 297 -38.44 9.44 15.88
CA ALA A 297 -39.70 10.12 15.69
C ALA A 297 -40.53 9.92 16.97
N GLU A 298 -40.73 11.01 17.69
CA GLU A 298 -41.61 11.09 18.85
C GLU A 298 -43.02 10.61 18.47
N ARG A 299 -43.52 9.63 19.23
CA ARG A 299 -44.94 9.28 19.25
C ARG A 299 -45.71 10.35 20.02
N PRO A 300 -46.85 10.84 19.52
CA PRO A 300 -47.87 11.41 20.38
C PRO A 300 -48.72 10.30 21.00
N ALA A 301 -48.97 10.43 22.30
CA ALA A 301 -49.76 9.53 23.11
C ALA A 301 -51.28 9.70 22.89
N SER A 302 -51.95 8.56 22.84
CA SER A 302 -53.33 8.21 23.25
C SER A 302 -54.38 9.30 23.54
N ALA A 303 -55.50 9.21 22.83
CA ALA A 303 -56.86 9.39 23.37
C ALA A 303 -57.77 8.25 22.87
N LYS A 304 -58.58 7.67 23.75
CA LYS A 304 -59.62 6.62 23.52
C LYS A 304 -60.95 7.15 24.10
N PRO A 305 -62.11 6.49 23.90
CA PRO A 305 -62.70 5.90 22.69
C PRO A 305 -64.20 6.32 22.52
N SER A 306 -64.81 6.06 21.36
CA SER A 306 -66.28 5.99 21.25
C SER A 306 -66.70 4.88 20.29
N ALA A 307 -67.88 4.33 20.57
CA ALA A 307 -68.38 3.00 20.28
C ALA A 307 -68.96 2.79 18.86
N GLY A 308 -69.21 1.52 18.51
CA GLY A 308 -70.34 1.16 17.63
C GLY A 308 -70.08 0.17 16.49
N SER A 309 -70.22 -1.11 16.80
CA SER A 309 -70.91 -2.18 16.04
C SER A 309 -70.53 -2.64 14.61
N THR A 310 -70.27 -3.96 14.57
CA THR A 310 -70.83 -5.04 13.70
C THR A 310 -70.32 -5.30 12.27
N ALA A 311 -69.68 -6.48 12.17
CA ALA A 311 -69.88 -7.57 11.19
C ALA A 311 -69.10 -7.57 9.84
N PRO A 312 -68.80 -8.77 9.26
CA PRO A 312 -67.50 -9.06 8.64
C PRO A 312 -67.52 -9.42 7.13
N LYS A 313 -66.31 -9.37 6.52
CA LYS A 313 -65.72 -10.16 5.38
C LYS A 313 -66.66 -10.68 4.25
N PRO A 314 -66.23 -10.62 2.97
CA PRO A 314 -65.35 -11.71 2.50
C PRO A 314 -64.30 -11.37 1.41
N VAL A 315 -63.33 -12.27 1.39
CA VAL A 315 -62.19 -12.45 0.47
C VAL A 315 -62.67 -12.94 -0.90
N LYS A 316 -61.99 -12.52 -1.98
CA LYS A 316 -61.84 -13.38 -3.17
C LYS A 316 -60.45 -13.25 -3.77
N ARG A 317 -59.77 -14.40 -3.85
CA ARG A 317 -58.46 -14.67 -4.49
C ARG A 317 -58.70 -15.02 -5.99
N PRO A 318 -57.69 -15.39 -6.80
CA PRO A 318 -57.42 -14.77 -8.10
C PRO A 318 -57.64 -15.72 -9.28
N ASP A 319 -57.63 -15.17 -10.49
CA ASP A 319 -57.35 -15.87 -11.76
C ASP A 319 -56.93 -14.77 -12.73
N GLY A 320 -55.96 -14.88 -13.63
CA GLY A 320 -55.35 -16.04 -14.27
C GLY A 320 -55.21 -15.69 -15.76
N SER A 321 -54.04 -15.95 -16.35
CA SER A 321 -53.76 -15.92 -17.81
C SER A 321 -53.80 -14.53 -18.49
N ALA A 322 -53.08 -14.20 -19.56
CA ALA A 322 -51.90 -14.74 -20.24
C ALA A 322 -51.45 -13.67 -21.27
N THR A 323 -50.15 -13.70 -21.61
CA THR A 323 -49.55 -13.48 -22.95
C THR A 323 -49.89 -12.20 -23.78
N LYS A 324 -48.91 -11.30 -23.95
CA LYS A 324 -48.10 -11.08 -25.19
C LYS A 324 -47.38 -9.72 -25.19
N LYS A 325 -46.14 -9.74 -25.70
CA LYS A 325 -45.18 -8.66 -25.96
C LYS A 325 -45.42 -8.08 -27.40
N PRO A 326 -44.52 -7.25 -27.98
CA PRO A 326 -44.39 -5.77 -27.98
C PRO A 326 -44.66 -5.10 -29.36
N ALA A 327 -44.67 -3.77 -29.42
CA ALA A 327 -44.21 -2.93 -30.55
C ALA A 327 -44.09 -1.47 -30.05
N ALA A 328 -42.93 -0.80 -30.01
CA ALA A 328 -42.10 -0.27 -31.09
C ALA A 328 -42.71 0.94 -31.83
N GLY A 329 -42.14 2.12 -31.56
CA GLY A 329 -41.88 3.18 -32.53
C GLY A 329 -42.95 4.27 -32.71
N LYS A 330 -42.57 5.53 -32.41
CA LYS A 330 -42.49 6.57 -33.45
C LYS A 330 -41.81 7.86 -32.96
N VAL A 331 -40.97 8.35 -33.85
CA VAL A 331 -40.21 9.59 -33.89
C VAL A 331 -41.14 10.72 -34.35
N ALA A 332 -41.02 11.92 -33.79
CA ALA A 332 -41.44 13.18 -34.44
C ALA A 332 -40.89 14.42 -33.71
N ALA A 333 -39.86 15.04 -34.30
CA ALA A 333 -39.70 16.50 -34.37
C ALA A 333 -40.07 16.91 -35.82
N PRO A 334 -40.14 18.19 -36.24
CA PRO A 334 -39.76 19.44 -35.57
C PRO A 334 -40.79 20.59 -35.74
N LYS A 335 -40.56 21.74 -35.08
CA LYS A 335 -40.86 23.07 -35.66
C LYS A 335 -40.17 24.20 -34.91
N LYS A 336 -39.67 25.14 -35.71
CA LYS A 336 -38.82 26.29 -35.46
C LYS A 336 -39.70 27.52 -35.22
N ALA A 337 -39.35 28.38 -34.27
CA ALA A 337 -39.75 29.80 -34.28
C ALA A 337 -38.66 30.65 -33.59
N THR A 338 -38.25 31.68 -34.32
CA THR A 338 -37.26 32.70 -34.03
C THR A 338 -37.83 33.84 -33.19
N SER A 339 -37.06 34.39 -32.26
CA SER A 339 -36.98 35.85 -32.07
C SER A 339 -35.75 36.26 -31.24
N SER A 340 -35.12 37.30 -31.74
CA SER A 340 -33.94 38.04 -31.32
C SER A 340 -33.96 38.64 -29.90
N GLY A 341 -32.78 38.76 -29.30
CA GLY A 341 -32.50 39.67 -28.19
C GLY A 341 -31.00 39.68 -27.87
N ALA A 342 -30.30 40.76 -28.22
CA ALA A 342 -28.87 40.98 -27.99
C ALA A 342 -28.57 41.28 -26.51
N SER A 343 -27.40 40.87 -26.00
CA SER A 343 -26.45 41.73 -25.27
C SER A 343 -25.26 40.95 -24.67
N ALA A 344 -24.09 41.55 -24.80
CA ALA A 344 -22.91 41.51 -23.92
C ALA A 344 -22.19 40.16 -23.67
N SER A 345 -21.12 39.99 -24.45
CA SER A 345 -19.94 39.19 -24.16
C SER A 345 -19.27 39.55 -22.82
N THR A 346 -19.13 38.59 -21.91
CA THR A 346 -18.17 38.64 -20.80
C THR A 346 -17.41 37.32 -20.73
N LYS A 347 -16.10 37.38 -21.02
CA LYS A 347 -15.16 36.26 -20.91
C LYS A 347 -14.84 36.06 -19.42
N ASN A 348 -15.26 34.94 -18.82
CA ASN A 348 -14.72 34.49 -17.53
C ASN A 348 -13.44 33.69 -17.77
N LYS A 349 -12.28 34.32 -17.48
CA LYS A 349 -11.01 33.64 -17.27
C LYS A 349 -11.05 32.91 -15.92
N ALA A 350 -10.68 31.63 -15.90
CA ALA A 350 -10.32 30.91 -14.69
C ALA A 350 -9.03 31.51 -14.07
N PRO A 351 -8.79 31.37 -12.75
CA PRO A 351 -7.61 31.93 -12.11
C PRO A 351 -6.36 31.20 -12.59
N VAL A 352 -5.48 31.92 -13.28
CA VAL A 352 -4.11 31.49 -13.53
C VAL A 352 -3.32 31.84 -12.28
N GLU A 353 -2.75 30.84 -11.61
CA GLU A 353 -1.76 31.08 -10.56
C GLU A 353 -0.59 31.84 -11.18
N ARG A 354 -0.27 33.00 -10.60
CA ARG A 354 0.84 33.83 -11.04
C ARG A 354 2.13 33.15 -10.58
N GLU A 355 2.89 32.57 -11.50
CA GLU A 355 4.26 32.16 -11.24
C GLU A 355 5.06 33.39 -10.80
N MET A 356 5.62 33.33 -9.58
CA MET A 356 6.50 34.38 -9.06
C MET A 356 7.85 34.26 -9.75
N SER A 357 8.43 35.39 -10.15
CA SER A 357 9.78 35.37 -10.72
C SER A 357 10.80 34.94 -9.66
N PRO A 358 11.95 34.39 -10.05
CA PRO A 358 13.01 34.04 -9.11
C PRO A 358 13.43 35.21 -8.20
N GLU A 359 13.41 36.43 -8.75
CA GLU A 359 13.71 37.67 -8.03
C GLU A 359 12.66 37.99 -6.94
N GLU A 360 11.37 37.73 -7.21
CA GLU A 360 10.28 37.91 -6.22
C GLU A 360 10.32 36.85 -5.11
N VAL A 361 10.89 35.66 -5.39
CA VAL A 361 11.08 34.59 -4.40
C VAL A 361 12.23 34.94 -3.46
N ASP A 362 13.33 35.46 -4.00
CA ASP A 362 14.48 35.88 -3.21
C ASP A 362 14.15 37.05 -2.28
N GLU A 363 13.41 38.07 -2.77
CA GLU A 363 12.99 39.20 -1.93
C GLU A 363 12.06 38.75 -0.77
N LYS A 364 11.19 37.76 -1.02
CA LYS A 364 10.35 37.17 0.03
C LYS A 364 11.16 36.31 1.00
N ALA A 365 12.17 35.60 0.53
CA ALA A 365 13.05 34.82 1.39
C ALA A 365 13.85 35.74 2.34
N GLU A 366 14.38 36.86 1.83
CA GLU A 366 15.06 37.88 2.63
C GLU A 366 14.15 38.58 3.65
N ALA A 367 12.85 38.72 3.34
CA ALA A 367 11.88 39.29 4.26
C ALA A 367 11.47 38.35 5.42
N ILE A 368 11.59 37.04 5.22
CA ILE A 368 11.09 36.02 6.15
C ILE A 368 12.24 35.41 6.98
N PHE A 369 13.43 35.29 6.41
CA PHE A 369 14.54 34.55 7.00
C PHE A 369 15.73 35.44 7.37
N PRO A 370 16.43 35.15 8.49
CA PRO A 370 17.66 35.85 8.84
C PRO A 370 18.75 35.70 7.75
N PRO A 371 19.59 36.73 7.51
CA PRO A 371 20.65 36.68 6.50
C PRO A 371 21.68 35.56 6.72
N ASP A 372 21.96 35.24 7.99
CA ASP A 372 22.86 34.16 8.38
C ASP A 372 22.28 32.77 8.04
N LEU A 373 20.95 32.64 8.06
CA LEU A 373 20.26 31.42 7.67
C LEU A 373 20.30 31.23 6.15
N LEU A 374 20.04 32.29 5.40
CA LEU A 374 20.07 32.26 3.92
C LEU A 374 21.48 31.97 3.39
N SER A 375 22.50 32.60 3.95
CA SER A 375 23.89 32.33 3.60
C SER A 375 24.36 30.93 4.05
N GLY A 376 23.91 30.47 5.22
CA GLY A 376 24.18 29.12 5.71
C GLY A 376 23.55 28.02 4.86
N LEU A 377 22.35 28.23 4.32
CA LEU A 377 21.67 27.30 3.41
C LEU A 377 22.40 27.17 2.06
N ALA A 378 23.04 28.26 1.61
CA ALA A 378 23.82 28.30 0.37
C ALA A 378 25.31 27.92 0.54
N ASP A 379 25.77 27.55 1.75
CA ASP A 379 27.19 27.33 2.02
C ASP A 379 27.73 26.09 1.27
N SER A 380 28.95 26.20 0.73
CA SER A 380 29.66 25.08 0.09
C SER A 380 30.02 23.95 1.07
N ASN A 381 30.15 24.24 2.36
CA ASN A 381 30.49 23.29 3.41
C ASN A 381 29.22 22.63 3.99
N TRP A 382 29.12 21.30 3.85
CA TRP A 382 27.93 20.54 4.24
C TRP A 382 27.55 20.63 5.72
N LYS A 383 28.52 20.85 6.62
CA LYS A 383 28.24 20.99 8.06
C LYS A 383 27.56 22.31 8.38
N ASN A 384 27.95 23.38 7.68
CA ASN A 384 27.35 24.70 7.83
C ASN A 384 25.92 24.68 7.27
N ARG A 385 25.70 24.00 6.13
CA ARG A 385 24.36 23.77 5.60
C ARG A 385 23.47 22.96 6.54
N LEU A 386 23.98 21.88 7.13
CA LEU A 386 23.21 21.07 8.06
C LEU A 386 22.75 21.88 9.27
N ALA A 387 23.65 22.68 9.85
CA ALA A 387 23.31 23.58 10.95
C ALA A 387 22.26 24.63 10.54
N ALA A 388 22.34 25.18 9.33
CA ALA A 388 21.34 26.11 8.80
C ALA A 388 19.98 25.44 8.54
N VAL A 389 19.95 24.20 8.04
CA VAL A 389 18.71 23.43 7.86
C VAL A 389 18.07 23.09 9.20
N GLU A 390 18.86 22.73 10.21
CA GLU A 390 18.37 22.50 11.57
C GLU A 390 17.76 23.77 12.19
N GLN A 391 18.37 24.93 11.96
CA GLN A 391 17.82 26.22 12.38
C GLN A 391 16.55 26.59 11.61
N PHE A 392 16.48 26.27 10.30
CA PHE A 392 15.29 26.48 9.48
C PHE A 392 14.11 25.63 9.97
N HIS A 393 14.33 24.37 10.33
CA HIS A 393 13.30 23.51 10.92
C HIS A 393 12.78 23.99 12.27
N GLN A 394 13.53 24.82 13.00
CA GLN A 394 13.06 25.41 14.26
C GLN A 394 12.18 26.64 14.04
N LEU A 395 12.16 27.21 12.83
CA LEU A 395 11.36 28.38 12.46
C LEU A 395 10.04 28.02 11.76
N LEU A 396 9.87 26.75 11.37
CA LEU A 396 8.63 26.15 10.88
C LEU A 396 7.84 25.53 12.04
#